data_AF-W1Y8B2-F1
#
_entry.id   AF-W1Y8B2-F1
#
_cell.length_a   1.000
_cell.length_b   1.000
_cell.length_c   1.000
_cell.angle_alpha   90.00
_cell.angle_beta   90.00
_cell.angle_gamma   90.00
#
_symmetry.space_group_name_H-M   'P 1'
#
loop_
_entity.id
_entity.type
_entity.pdbx_description
1 polymer ?
#
loop_
_entity_poly.entity_id
_entity_poly.type
_entity_poly.pdbx_seq_one_letter_code
_entity_poly.pdbx_strand_id
1 'polypeptide(L)'
;LFYNRKHHIAKQQHAVERTRELFAKSLGYSKPQTQGDYAIAQHFLTNLPTDAGEYAVFLHATTRDDKHWPEEHWRDLIGLLADSGIRIKLPWG
;
A
#
# COMPACT_ATOMS: atom_id res chain seq x y z
N LEU A 1 12.37 -0.08 -32.55
CA LEU A 1 11.07 0.12 -31.85
C LEU A 1 10.75 -1.18 -31.11
N PHE A 2 10.48 -1.15 -29.81
CA PHE A 2 10.43 -2.35 -28.95
C PHE A 2 9.04 -2.98 -28.74
N TYR A 3 7.94 -2.30 -29.11
CA TYR A 3 6.57 -2.79 -28.88
C TYR A 3 5.82 -3.10 -30.18
N ASN A 4 5.16 -4.26 -30.24
CA ASN A 4 4.30 -4.67 -31.36
C ASN A 4 2.92 -4.01 -31.31
N ARG A 5 2.36 -3.78 -30.11
CA ARG A 5 1.09 -3.07 -29.91
C ARG A 5 1.29 -1.90 -28.96
N LYS A 6 0.69 -0.76 -29.31
CA LYS A 6 0.77 0.48 -28.52
C LYS A 6 -0.64 0.92 -28.17
N HIS A 7 -0.84 1.29 -26.91
CA HIS A 7 -2.10 1.82 -26.42
C HIS A 7 -1.85 3.20 -25.81
N HIS A 8 -2.66 4.18 -26.22
CA HIS A 8 -2.68 5.46 -25.53
C HIS A 8 -3.38 5.28 -24.18
N ILE A 9 -2.72 5.70 -23.09
CA ILE A 9 -3.22 5.69 -21.71
C ILE A 9 -2.99 7.09 -21.14
N ALA A 10 -4.04 7.73 -20.64
CA ALA A 10 -3.93 9.07 -20.08
C ALA A 10 -2.94 9.09 -18.90
N LYS A 11 -2.09 10.12 -18.82
CA LYS A 11 -1.11 10.24 -17.72
C LYS A 11 -1.73 10.75 -16.42
N GLN A 12 -2.79 11.57 -16.52
CA GLN A 12 -3.46 12.21 -15.39
C GLN A 12 -4.48 11.27 -14.73
N GLN A 13 -3.99 10.14 -14.22
CA GLN A 13 -4.78 9.19 -13.45
C GLN A 13 -3.84 8.38 -12.54
N HIS A 14 -4.39 7.86 -11.44
CA HIS A 14 -3.64 7.02 -10.51
C HIS A 14 -2.99 5.83 -11.23
N ALA A 15 -1.81 5.40 -10.76
CA ALA A 15 -1.03 4.34 -11.41
C ALA A 15 -1.82 3.03 -11.58
N VAL A 16 -2.64 2.67 -10.58
CA VAL A 16 -3.54 1.51 -10.64
C VAL A 16 -4.47 1.59 -11.85
N GLU A 17 -5.09 2.74 -12.10
CA GLU A 17 -6.03 2.92 -13.20
C GLU A 17 -5.35 2.89 -14.56
N ARG A 18 -4.13 3.43 -14.67
CA ARG A 18 -3.29 3.33 -15.89
C ARG A 18 -3.01 1.89 -16.25
N THR A 19 -2.62 1.08 -15.28
CA THR A 19 -2.33 -0.34 -15.50
C THR A 19 -3.60 -1.11 -15.85
N ARG A 20 -4.73 -0.88 -15.15
CA ARG A 20 -6.02 -1.51 -15.46
C ARG A 20 -6.49 -1.20 -16.88
N GLU A 21 -6.37 0.05 -17.31
CA GLU A 21 -6.73 0.46 -18.68
C GLU A 21 -5.81 -0.17 -19.73
N LEU A 22 -4.50 -0.23 -19.46
CA LEU A 22 -3.54 -0.90 -20.35
C LEU A 22 -3.89 -2.37 -20.54
N PHE A 23 -4.19 -3.09 -19.46
CA PHE A 23 -4.58 -4.51 -19.54
C PHE A 23 -5.90 -4.68 -20.30
N ALA A 24 -6.91 -3.87 -20.00
CA ALA A 24 -8.21 -3.89 -20.70
C ALA A 24 -8.04 -3.72 -22.22
N LYS A 25 -7.27 -2.72 -22.65
CA LYS A 25 -6.99 -2.45 -24.08
C LYS A 25 -6.13 -3.53 -24.73
N SER A 26 -5.16 -4.08 -24.00
CA SER A 26 -4.23 -5.09 -24.53
C SER A 26 -4.91 -6.46 -24.69
N LEU A 27 -5.83 -6.80 -23.77
CA LEU A 27 -6.51 -8.10 -23.70
C LEU A 27 -7.93 -8.08 -24.26
N GLY A 28 -8.44 -6.93 -24.71
CA GLY A 28 -9.69 -6.82 -25.44
C GLY A 28 -10.97 -6.90 -24.58
N TYR A 29 -10.92 -6.45 -23.32
CA TYR A 29 -12.09 -6.36 -22.45
C TYR A 29 -12.36 -4.93 -22.00
N SER A 30 -13.60 -4.66 -21.58
CA SER A 30 -13.97 -3.35 -21.02
C SER A 30 -13.42 -3.19 -19.61
N LYS A 31 -12.68 -2.11 -19.33
CA LYS A 31 -12.18 -1.81 -17.98
C LYS A 31 -13.37 -1.68 -17.01
N PRO A 32 -13.45 -2.49 -15.93
CA PRO A 32 -14.51 -2.34 -14.93
C PRO A 32 -14.47 -0.94 -14.29
N GLN A 33 -15.66 -0.41 -13.95
CA GLN A 33 -15.80 0.88 -13.25
C GLN A 33 -15.67 0.76 -11.73
N THR A 34 -15.68 -0.47 -11.20
CA THR A 34 -15.44 -0.74 -9.78
C THR A 34 -14.03 -0.34 -9.37
N GLN A 35 -13.81 -0.14 -8.06
CA GLN A 35 -12.48 0.05 -7.50
C GLN A 35 -11.60 -1.17 -7.82
N GLY A 36 -10.31 -0.95 -8.06
CA GLY A 36 -9.37 -2.04 -8.29
C GLY A 36 -9.23 -2.93 -7.05
N ASP A 37 -9.30 -4.24 -7.26
CA ASP A 37 -9.04 -5.24 -6.23
C ASP A 37 -7.61 -5.76 -6.40
N TYR A 38 -6.79 -5.65 -5.35
CA TYR A 38 -5.44 -6.22 -5.33
C TYR A 38 -5.47 -7.74 -5.20
N ALA A 39 -6.54 -8.31 -4.62
CA ALA A 39 -6.73 -9.74 -4.40
C ALA A 39 -5.49 -10.43 -3.82
N ILE A 40 -4.87 -9.83 -2.79
CA ILE A 40 -3.76 -10.45 -2.04
C ILE A 40 -4.11 -10.75 -0.58
N ALA A 41 -5.12 -10.08 -0.01
CA ALA A 41 -5.46 -10.22 1.41
C ALA A 41 -5.83 -11.66 1.80
N GLN A 42 -6.53 -12.38 0.92
CA GLN A 42 -6.93 -13.76 1.14
C GLN A 42 -5.77 -14.74 1.31
N HIS A 43 -4.58 -14.41 0.76
CA HIS A 43 -3.37 -15.20 0.97
C HIS A 43 -2.93 -15.21 2.45
N PHE A 44 -3.17 -14.11 3.17
CA PHE A 44 -2.74 -13.96 4.57
C PHE A 44 -3.76 -14.48 5.58
N LEU A 45 -5.02 -14.73 5.17
CA LEU A 45 -6.08 -15.18 6.07
C LEU A 45 -5.81 -16.55 6.70
N THR A 46 -5.02 -17.40 6.05
CA THR A 46 -4.67 -18.74 6.57
C THR A 46 -3.57 -18.70 7.63
N ASN A 47 -2.84 -17.60 7.74
CA ASN A 47 -1.68 -17.44 8.62
C ASN A 47 -1.70 -16.09 9.34
N LEU A 48 -2.86 -15.72 9.91
CA LEU A 48 -2.95 -14.52 10.74
C LEU A 48 -2.16 -14.74 12.04
N PRO A 49 -1.42 -13.71 12.51
CA PRO A 49 -0.77 -13.80 13.82
C PRO A 49 -1.82 -13.89 14.92
N THR A 50 -1.47 -14.54 16.03
CA THR A 50 -2.38 -14.74 17.17
C THR A 50 -2.94 -13.44 17.73
N ASP A 51 -2.19 -12.35 17.63
CA ASP A 51 -2.57 -11.01 18.11
C ASP A 51 -3.15 -10.10 17.01
N ALA A 52 -3.66 -10.68 15.91
CA ALA A 52 -4.27 -9.92 14.81
C ALA A 52 -5.39 -8.99 15.32
N GLY A 53 -5.31 -7.71 14.95
CA GLY A 53 -6.27 -6.68 15.37
C GLY A 53 -5.99 -6.05 16.73
N GLU A 54 -4.98 -6.52 17.45
CA GLU A 54 -4.67 -6.07 18.81
C GLU A 54 -3.36 -5.27 18.90
N TYR A 55 -2.84 -4.79 17.77
CA TYR A 55 -1.66 -3.95 17.66
C TYR A 55 -1.73 -3.00 16.46
N ALA A 56 -0.96 -1.91 16.52
CA ALA A 56 -0.63 -1.04 15.40
C ALA A 56 0.79 -1.32 14.89
N VAL A 57 1.04 -1.02 13.61
CA VAL A 57 2.38 -1.07 13.00
C VAL A 57 2.77 0.33 12.58
N PHE A 58 3.92 0.82 13.05
CA PHE A 58 4.45 2.12 12.62
C PHE A 58 5.55 1.91 11.58
N LEU A 59 5.26 2.32 10.34
CA LEU A 59 6.19 2.25 9.22
C LEU A 59 7.06 3.52 9.20
N HIS A 60 8.19 3.48 9.90
CA HIS A 60 9.08 4.63 10.07
C HIS A 60 10.17 4.73 8.98
N ALA A 61 10.50 3.63 8.30
CA ALA A 61 11.57 3.59 7.31
C ALA A 61 11.09 4.04 5.91
N THR A 62 11.84 4.94 5.26
CA THR A 62 11.59 5.40 3.89
C THR A 62 12.90 5.74 3.18
N THR A 63 12.86 5.92 1.86
CA THR A 63 14.07 5.97 1.03
C THR A 63 14.82 7.31 0.99
N ARG A 64 14.25 8.40 1.50
CA ARG A 64 14.88 9.74 1.48
C ARG A 64 14.66 10.46 2.80
N ASP A 65 15.67 11.18 3.26
CA ASP A 65 15.69 11.87 4.55
C ASP A 65 14.53 12.85 4.74
N ASP A 66 14.21 13.62 3.70
CA ASP A 66 13.12 14.61 3.71
C ASP A 66 11.72 14.02 3.81
N LYS A 67 11.58 12.69 3.63
CA LYS A 67 10.33 11.96 3.84
C LYS A 67 10.24 11.31 5.22
N HIS A 68 11.32 11.34 6.01
CA HIS A 68 11.28 10.82 7.37
C HIS A 68 10.48 11.77 8.26
N TRP A 69 9.70 11.19 9.15
CA TRP A 69 9.18 11.93 10.29
C TRP A 69 10.25 11.88 11.40
N PRO A 70 10.63 13.03 12.00
CA PRO A 70 11.62 13.07 13.05
C PRO A 70 11.35 12.04 14.16
N GLU A 71 12.41 11.40 14.64
CA GLU A 71 12.31 10.35 15.66
C GLU A 71 11.65 10.84 16.94
N GLU A 72 11.89 12.10 17.34
CA GLU A 72 11.26 12.72 18.50
C GLU A 72 9.73 12.71 18.39
N HIS A 73 9.18 12.97 17.21
CA HIS A 73 7.72 12.98 17.03
C HIS A 73 7.14 11.56 17.02
N TRP A 74 7.87 10.56 16.50
CA TRP A 74 7.49 9.16 16.66
C TRP A 74 7.43 8.77 18.16
N ARG A 75 8.42 9.20 18.94
CA ARG A 75 8.47 8.94 20.40
C ARG A 75 7.33 9.64 21.12
N ASP A 76 7.03 10.89 20.78
CA ASP A 76 5.91 11.64 21.35
C ASP A 76 4.57 10.97 21.05
N LEU A 77 4.35 10.51 19.82
CA LEU A 77 3.13 9.77 19.44
C LEU A 77 3.00 8.45 20.21
N ILE A 78 4.10 7.70 20.37
CA ILE A 78 4.12 6.48 21.18
C ILE A 78 3.74 6.83 22.64
N GLY A 79 4.28 7.93 23.19
CA GLY A 79 3.95 8.42 24.53
C GLY A 79 2.48 8.78 24.69
N LEU A 80 1.88 9.48 23.72
CA LEU A 80 0.46 9.83 23.72
C LEU A 80 -0.48 8.61 23.73
N LEU A 81 -0.01 7.47 23.24
CA LEU A 81 -0.78 6.22 23.18
C LEU A 81 -0.51 5.28 24.36
N ALA A 82 0.37 5.63 25.30
CA ALA A 82 0.83 4.74 26.36
C ALA A 82 -0.33 4.18 27.22
N ASP A 83 -1.28 5.03 27.60
CA ASP A 83 -2.40 4.65 28.47
C ASP A 83 -3.58 4.01 27.72
N SER A 84 -3.50 3.88 26.39
CA SER A 84 -4.59 3.32 25.58
C SER A 84 -4.65 1.79 25.58
N GLY A 85 -3.59 1.13 26.08
CA GLY A 85 -3.45 -0.33 26.00
C GLY A 85 -3.10 -0.86 24.60
N ILE A 86 -2.89 0.01 23.60
CA ILE A 86 -2.47 -0.40 22.27
C ILE A 86 -1.04 -0.93 22.28
N ARG A 87 -0.79 -2.05 21.60
CA ARG A 87 0.57 -2.52 21.31
C ARG A 87 1.05 -1.94 20.00
N ILE A 88 2.30 -1.51 19.94
CA ILE A 88 2.93 -0.95 18.74
C ILE A 88 4.09 -1.84 18.31
N LYS A 89 4.13 -2.25 17.04
CA LYS A 89 5.23 -3.02 16.44
C LYS A 89 6.01 -2.16 15.43
N LEU A 90 7.34 -2.21 15.51
CA LEU A 90 8.26 -1.45 14.64
C LEU A 90 9.03 -2.43 13.73
N PRO A 91 8.67 -2.56 12.44
CA PRO A 91 9.39 -3.42 11.51
C PRO A 91 10.67 -2.74 11.00
N TRP A 92 11.66 -3.55 10.65
CA TRP A 92 12.92 -3.12 10.05
C TRP A 92 13.39 -4.20 9.05
N GLY A 93 14.15 -3.81 8.02
CA GLY A 93 14.64 -4.69 6.96
C GLY A 93 15.07 -3.92 5.72
#